data_AF-A0A376SC82-F1
#
_entry.id   AF-A0A376SC82-F1
#
_cell.length_a   1.000
_cell.length_b   1.000
_cell.length_c   1.000
_cell.angle_alpha   90.00
_cell.angle_beta   90.00
_cell.angle_gamma   90.00
#
_symmetry.space_group_name_H-M   'P 1'
#
loop_
_entity.id
_entity.type
_entity.pdbx_description
1 polymer ?
#
loop_
_entity_poly.entity_id
_entity_poly.type
_entity_poly.pdbx_seq_one_letter_code
_entity_poly.pdbx_strand_id
1 'polypeptide(L)' 'MAQPAAIIRIKNLRLRTFIGIKEEEINNRQDIVINVTIHYPADKARTSEISTMR' A
#
# COMPACT_ATOMS: atom_id res chain seq x y z
N MET A 1 -26.79 -11.84 -2.26
CA MET A 1 -26.17 -11.66 -0.93
C MET A 1 -24.94 -10.79 -1.12
N ALA A 2 -24.85 -9.62 -0.47
CA ALA A 2 -23.70 -8.73 -0.61
C ALA A 2 -22.49 -9.37 0.09
N GLN A 3 -21.43 -9.69 -0.66
CA GLN A 3 -20.19 -10.13 -0.04
C GLN A 3 -19.61 -8.95 0.76
N PRO A 4 -19.23 -9.14 2.03
CA PRO A 4 -18.53 -8.10 2.75
C PRO A 4 -17.18 -7.88 2.04
N ALA A 5 -16.95 -6.66 1.58
CA ALA A 5 -15.64 -6.24 1.09
C ALA A 5 -14.84 -5.71 2.28
N ALA A 6 -13.68 -6.31 2.54
CA ALA A 6 -12.74 -5.78 3.51
C ALA A 6 -11.78 -4.81 2.80
N ILE A 7 -11.45 -3.71 3.49
CA ILE A 7 -10.68 -2.62 2.91
C ILE A 7 -9.43 -2.39 3.77
N ILE A 8 -8.26 -2.63 3.19
CA ILE A 8 -6.96 -2.31 3.80
C ILE A 8 -6.51 -0.97 3.25
N ARG A 9 -6.08 -0.07 4.14
CA ARG A 9 -5.58 1.25 3.76
C ARG A 9 -4.19 1.47 4.33
N ILE A 10 -3.23 1.75 3.46
CA ILE A 10 -1.92 2.28 3.84
C ILE A 10 -1.99 3.79 3.65
N LYS A 11 -1.91 4.53 4.76
CA LYS A 11 -2.01 5.99 4.76
C LYS A 11 -0.63 6.60 4.95
N ASN A 12 -0.34 7.63 4.16
CA ASN A 12 0.82 8.49 4.31
C ASN A 12 2.16 7.74 4.37
N LEU A 13 2.34 6.74 3.51
CA LEU A 13 3.61 6.03 3.39
C LEU A 13 4.66 6.98 2.79
N ARG A 14 5.58 7.46 3.62
CA ARG A 14 6.64 8.38 3.20
C ARG A 14 7.84 7.60 2.69
N LEU A 15 8.27 7.88 1.48
CA LEU A 15 9.41 7.26 0.82
C LEU A 15 10.29 8.34 0.19
N ARG A 16 11.56 8.03 -0.03
CA ARG A 16 12.49 8.93 -0.71
C ARG A 16 13.05 8.22 -1.95
N THR A 17 12.83 8.75 -3.15
CA THR A 17 13.23 8.10 -4.41
C THR A 17 13.54 9.12 -5.51
N PHE A 18 14.22 8.69 -6.58
CA PHE A 18 14.51 9.51 -7.74
C PHE A 18 13.30 9.51 -8.69
N ILE A 19 12.81 10.70 -9.07
CA ILE A 19 11.63 10.84 -9.95
C ILE A 19 11.84 12.03 -10.88
N GLY A 20 11.97 11.77 -12.17
CA GLY A 20 11.96 12.82 -13.19
C GLY A 20 12.89 12.51 -14.35
N ILE A 21 12.98 13.47 -15.26
CA ILE A 21 13.76 13.37 -16.51
C ILE A 21 14.93 14.37 -16.55
N LYS A 22 14.92 15.38 -15.66
CA LYS A 22 16.02 16.34 -15.55
C LYS A 22 17.19 15.70 -14.80
N GLU A 23 18.41 16.12 -15.14
CA GLU A 23 19.65 15.79 -14.41
C GLU A 23 19.48 15.95 -12.89
N GLU A 24 18.90 17.06 -12.43
CA GLU A 24 18.66 17.30 -11.00
C GLU A 24 17.75 16.25 -10.36
N GLU A 25 16.69 15.85 -11.06
CA GLU A 25 15.67 14.91 -10.58
C GLU A 25 16.19 13.46 -10.53
N ILE A 26 17.13 13.12 -11.42
CA ILE A 26 17.82 11.83 -11.47
C ILE A 26 18.94 11.77 -10.43
N ASN A 27 19.63 12.88 -10.19
CA ASN A 27 20.75 12.95 -9.25
C ASN A 27 20.30 13.12 -7.79
N ASN A 28 19.09 13.65 -7.54
CA ASN A 28 18.59 13.90 -6.19
C ASN A 28 17.32 13.10 -5.89
N ARG A 29 17.28 12.50 -4.69
CA ARG A 29 16.08 11.81 -4.20
C ARG A 29 15.08 12.83 -3.65
N GLN A 30 13.81 12.64 -3.99
CA GLN A 30 12.69 13.46 -3.55
C GLN A 30 11.84 12.69 -2.54
N ASP A 31 11.27 13.41 -1.56
CA ASP A 31 10.33 12.84 -0.60
C ASP A 31 8.94 12.75 -1.23
N ILE A 32 8.36 11.55 -1.17
CA ILE A 32 7.02 11.27 -1.67
C ILE A 32 6.14 10.69 -0.58
N VAL A 33 4.83 10.85 -0.77
CA VAL A 33 3.80 10.28 0.09
C VAL A 33 2.91 9.38 -0.76
N ILE A 34 2.87 8.09 -0.42
CA ILE A 34 2.04 7.09 -1.09
C ILE A 34 0.83 6.78 -0.20
N ASN A 35 -0.35 6.75 -0.81
CA ASN A 35 -1.58 6.26 -0.20
C ASN A 35 -2.09 5.08 -1.02
N VAL A 36 -2.34 3.94 -0.36
CA VAL A 36 -2.79 2.71 -1.02
C VAL A 36 -4.12 2.27 -0.41
N THR A 37 -5.08 1.91 -1.27
CA THR A 37 -6.34 1.28 -0.86
C THR A 37 -6.45 -0.07 -1.55
N ILE A 38 -6.52 -1.13 -0.76
CA ILE A 38 -6.64 -2.50 -1.24
C ILE A 38 -8.03 -3.00 -0.84
N HIS A 39 -8.84 -3.34 -1.84
CA HIS A 39 -10.13 -4.00 -1.65
C HIS A 39 -9.93 -5.49 -1.77
N TYR A 40 -10.40 -6.25 -0.79
CA TYR A 40 -10.33 -7.70 -0.84
C TYR A 40 -11.60 -8.37 -0.30
N PRO A 41 -11.96 -9.57 -0.80
CA PRO A 41 -13.14 -10.29 -0.34
C PRO A 41 -12.99 -10.70 1.14
N ALA A 42 -13.95 -10.31 2.00
CA ALA A 42 -13.83 -10.54 3.44
C ALA A 42 -13.98 -12.03 3.84
N ASP A 43 -14.50 -12.88 2.95
CA ASP A 43 -14.48 -14.34 3.11
C ASP A 43 -13.04 -14.88 3.19
N LYS A 44 -12.10 -14.27 2.46
CA LYS A 44 -10.66 -14.63 2.50
C LYS A 44 -9.91 -13.95 3.66
N ALA A 45 -10.50 -12.93 4.29
CA ALA A 45 -9.94 -12.24 5.47
C ALA A 45 -9.77 -13.18 6.65
N ARG A 46 -10.86 -13.89 6.95
CA ARG A 46 -11.01 -14.68 8.17
C ARG A 46 -9.98 -15.79 8.26
N THR A 47 -9.52 -16.29 7.12
CA THR A 47 -8.52 -17.37 7.03
C THR A 47 -7.10 -16.86 7.25
N SER A 48 -6.84 -15.57 7.08
CA SER A 48 -5.48 -15.00 7.13
C SER A 48 -4.97 -14.83 8.58
N GLU A 49 -5.85 -14.64 9.57
CA GLU A 49 -5.46 -14.44 10.97
C GLU A 49 -4.96 -15.72 11.67
N ILE A 50 -5.33 -16.90 11.18
CA ILE A 50 -5.08 -18.17 11.89
C ILE A 50 -3.68 -18.75 11.58
N SER A 51 -2.98 -18.27 10.54
CA SER A 51 -1.71 -18.86 10.08
C SER A 51 -0.44 -18.13 10.55
N THR A 52 -0.53 -16.93 11.11
CA THR A 52 0.66 -16.09 11.42
C THR A 52 0.97 -16.00 12.92
N MET A 53 0.21 -16.68 13.78
CA MET A 53 0.55 -16.88 15.20
C MET A 53 1.02 -18.32 15.49
N ARG A 54 2.00 -18.81 14.72
CA ARG A 54 2.84 -19.96 15.11
C ARG A 54 4.30 -19.63 14.88
#